data_AF-A0A936F7I4-F1
#
_entry.id   AF-A0A936F7I4-F1
#
_cell.length_a   1.000
_cell.length_b   1.000
_cell.length_c   1.000
_cell.angle_alpha   90.00
_cell.angle_beta   90.00
_cell.angle_gamma   90.00
#
_symmetry.space_group_name_H-M   'P 1'
#
loop_
_entity.id
_entity.type
_entity.pdbx_description
1 polymer ?
#
loop_
_entity_poly.entity_id
_entity_poly.type
_entity_poly.pdbx_seq_one_letter_code
_entity_poly.pdbx_strand_id
1 'polypeptide(L)'
;MSEQQLAAGNLFACPLPQPNAFQPSRRARLPQLLADPDIGTVEQLCDQLDMTQSRLARLCRSIYGETPKKLLRRARFGRMLEALARHPYAEWRSFIDPNYFDQSHFIRDFRHFLGVPPSRYLALPDEVQAACVARFAIGFGPRVSG
;
A
#
# COMPACT_ATOMS: atom_id res chain seq x y z
N MET A 1 8.45 -33.34 2.91
CA MET A 1 7.02 -33.66 2.81
C MET A 1 6.27 -32.66 3.70
N SER A 2 5.78 -31.50 3.28
CA SER A 2 5.57 -30.87 1.98
C SER A 2 5.41 -29.36 2.28
N GLU A 3 6.19 -28.46 1.69
CA GLU A 3 5.82 -27.70 0.47
C GLU A 3 4.33 -27.34 0.41
N GLN A 4 3.99 -26.13 0.86
CA GLN A 4 3.10 -25.21 0.13
C GLN A 4 3.49 -23.76 0.45
N GLN A 5 4.41 -23.26 -0.37
CA GLN A 5 4.67 -21.86 -0.61
C GLN A 5 3.42 -21.26 -1.28
N LEU A 6 2.58 -20.53 -0.55
CA LEU A 6 1.53 -19.71 -1.16
C LEU A 6 2.11 -18.31 -1.36
N ALA A 7 2.61 -18.07 -2.58
CA ALA A 7 3.07 -16.77 -3.03
C ALA A 7 1.94 -15.73 -2.84
N ALA A 8 2.13 -14.85 -1.86
CA ALA A 8 1.39 -13.60 -1.78
C ALA A 8 1.63 -12.85 -3.10
N GLY A 9 0.58 -12.75 -3.93
CA GLY A 9 0.56 -11.94 -5.12
C GLY A 9 0.69 -10.47 -4.74
N ASN A 10 1.93 -10.03 -4.51
CA ASN A 10 2.30 -8.66 -4.27
C ASN A 10 1.87 -7.85 -5.50
N LEU A 11 0.97 -6.89 -5.34
CA LEU A 11 0.61 -5.92 -6.38
C LEU A 11 1.82 -5.12 -6.92
N PHE A 12 3.00 -5.29 -6.31
CA PHE A 12 4.27 -4.66 -6.66
C PHE A 12 5.39 -5.66 -7.02
N ALA A 13 5.10 -6.96 -7.19
CA ALA A 13 6.14 -7.97 -7.38
C ALA A 13 6.80 -7.87 -8.77
N CYS A 14 7.99 -7.29 -8.81
CA CYS A 14 9.02 -7.53 -9.83
C CYS A 14 9.99 -8.61 -9.27
N PRO A 15 10.47 -9.57 -10.07
CA PRO A 15 11.38 -10.62 -9.57
C PRO A 15 12.69 -10.02 -9.05
N LEU A 16 13.17 -10.48 -7.89
CA LEU A 16 14.37 -9.98 -7.24
C LEU A 16 15.65 -10.45 -7.97
N PRO A 17 16.59 -9.54 -8.32
CA PRO A 17 17.97 -9.92 -8.61
C PRO A 17 18.74 -10.20 -7.31
N GLN A 18 19.68 -11.16 -7.40
CA GLN A 18 20.48 -11.76 -6.31
C GLN A 18 21.44 -10.76 -5.59
N PRO A 19 21.98 -11.09 -4.39
CA PRO A 19 22.57 -10.14 -3.43
C PRO A 19 24.00 -9.63 -3.71
N ASN A 20 24.42 -9.47 -4.97
CA ASN A 20 25.69 -8.80 -5.26
C ASN A 20 25.68 -8.08 -6.62
N ALA A 21 26.11 -6.82 -6.62
CA ALA A 21 26.20 -5.84 -7.71
C ALA A 21 24.88 -5.12 -8.10
N PHE A 22 24.90 -3.79 -7.93
CA PHE A 22 23.84 -2.80 -8.19
C PHE A 22 22.83 -2.60 -7.05
N GLN A 23 23.12 -1.65 -6.14
CA GLN A 23 22.06 -1.09 -5.31
C GLN A 23 21.03 -0.45 -6.26
N PRO A 24 19.76 -0.92 -6.27
CA PRO A 24 18.76 -0.34 -7.13
C PRO A 24 18.60 1.15 -6.82
N SER A 25 18.45 1.97 -7.87
CA SER A 25 18.27 3.41 -7.70
C SER A 25 17.16 3.73 -6.68
N ARG A 26 17.25 4.86 -5.98
CA ARG A 26 16.21 5.31 -5.02
C ARG A 26 14.81 5.26 -5.63
N ARG A 27 14.69 5.57 -6.93
CA ARG A 27 13.46 5.47 -7.72
C ARG A 27 12.93 4.03 -7.85
N ALA A 28 13.80 3.06 -8.06
CA ALA A 28 13.44 1.65 -8.15
C ALA A 28 13.09 1.02 -6.78
N ARG A 29 13.65 1.55 -5.69
CA ARG A 29 13.37 1.10 -4.31
C ARG A 29 12.06 1.66 -3.73
N LEU A 30 11.67 2.87 -4.15
CA LEU A 30 10.51 3.58 -3.58
C LEU A 30 9.19 2.76 -3.55
N PRO A 31 8.78 2.03 -4.61
CA PRO A 31 7.55 1.22 -4.56
C PRO A 31 7.59 0.14 -3.46
N GLN A 32 8.75 -0.48 -3.27
CA GLN A 32 8.96 -1.57 -2.30
C GLN A 32 8.86 -1.04 -0.87
N LEU A 33 9.48 0.11 -0.61
CA LEU A 33 9.45 0.79 0.69
C LEU A 33 8.06 1.35 1.03
N LEU A 34 7.28 1.74 0.02
CA LEU A 34 5.88 2.14 0.24
C LEU A 34 5.01 0.95 0.61
N ALA A 35 5.28 -0.23 0.05
CA ALA A 35 4.54 -1.46 0.36
C ALA A 35 4.91 -2.04 1.75
N ASP A 36 6.10 -1.75 2.24
CA ASP A 36 6.62 -2.23 3.53
C ASP A 36 5.72 -1.79 4.73
N PRO A 37 5.22 -2.73 5.55
CA PRO A 37 4.43 -2.40 6.74
C PRO A 37 5.22 -1.70 7.85
N ASP A 38 6.54 -1.89 7.92
CA ASP A 38 7.40 -1.30 8.95
C ASP A 38 7.66 0.20 8.69
N ILE A 39 7.34 0.67 7.49
CA ILE A 39 7.51 2.05 7.06
C ILE A 39 6.15 2.78 7.09
N GLY A 40 5.90 3.46 8.20
CA GLY A 40 4.67 4.21 8.47
C GLY A 40 4.79 5.73 8.34
N THR A 41 6.01 6.28 8.35
CA THR A 41 6.28 7.73 8.39
C THR A 41 7.15 8.22 7.23
N VAL A 42 7.12 9.54 6.99
CA VAL A 42 7.93 10.16 5.93
C VAL A 42 9.41 10.13 6.31
N GLU A 43 9.70 10.25 7.59
CA GLU A 43 11.03 10.19 8.19
C GLU A 43 11.68 8.82 7.95
N GLN A 44 10.97 7.72 8.24
CA GLN A 44 11.47 6.36 7.96
C GLN A 44 11.80 6.16 6.48
N LEU A 45 10.95 6.70 5.58
CA LEU A 45 11.20 6.67 4.13
C LEU A 45 12.45 7.47 3.74
N CYS A 46 12.66 8.61 4.38
CA CYS A 46 13.85 9.45 4.17
C CYS A 46 15.11 8.71 4.59
N ASP A 47 15.08 8.05 5.75
CA ASP A 47 16.21 7.28 6.28
C ASP A 47 16.56 6.10 5.37
N GLN A 48 15.56 5.34 4.93
CA GLN A 48 15.77 4.17 4.06
C GLN A 48 16.29 4.52 2.65
N LEU A 49 15.94 5.72 2.15
CA LEU A 49 16.37 6.21 0.86
C LEU A 49 17.60 7.11 0.92
N ASP A 50 18.07 7.46 2.12
CA ASP A 50 19.11 8.48 2.35
C ASP A 50 18.76 9.80 1.61
N MET A 51 17.59 10.35 1.93
CA MET A 51 17.07 11.57 1.30
C MET A 51 16.53 12.55 2.32
N THR A 52 16.61 13.84 2.00
CA THR A 52 15.84 14.86 2.73
C THR A 52 14.37 14.82 2.32
N GLN A 53 13.47 15.26 3.20
CA GLN A 53 12.03 15.31 2.93
C GLN A 53 11.69 16.06 1.63
N SER A 54 12.38 17.16 1.35
CA SER A 54 12.18 17.95 0.11
C SER A 54 12.55 17.19 -1.15
N ARG A 55 13.65 16.42 -1.12
CA ARG A 55 14.07 15.58 -2.25
C ARG A 55 13.11 14.41 -2.46
N LEU A 56 12.69 13.76 -1.36
CA LEU A 56 11.69 12.70 -1.40
C LEU A 56 10.36 13.21 -1.96
N ALA A 57 9.88 14.37 -1.50
CA ALA A 57 8.64 14.95 -1.99
C ALA A 57 8.67 15.24 -3.50
N ARG A 58 9.80 15.75 -4.01
CA ARG A 58 10.00 15.98 -5.44
C ARG A 58 10.02 14.66 -6.22
N LEU A 59 10.69 13.63 -5.70
CA LEU A 59 10.74 12.30 -6.32
C LEU A 59 9.36 11.66 -6.39
N CYS A 60 8.60 11.65 -5.28
CA CYS A 60 7.25 11.13 -5.23
C CYS A 60 6.31 11.88 -6.19
N ARG A 61 6.43 13.20 -6.27
CA ARG A 61 5.64 14.01 -7.21
C ARG A 61 6.04 13.77 -8.67
N SER A 62 7.31 13.50 -8.94
CA SER A 62 7.80 13.15 -10.28
C SER A 62 7.24 11.80 -10.74
N ILE A 63 7.26 10.78 -9.86
CA ILE A 63 6.86 9.40 -10.23
C ILE A 63 5.34 9.19 -10.13
N TYR A 64 4.72 9.63 -9.05
CA TYR A 64 3.31 9.34 -8.73
C TYR A 64 2.42 10.58 -8.74
N GLY A 65 3.01 11.78 -8.67
CA GLY A 65 2.24 13.03 -8.56
C GLY A 65 1.78 13.43 -7.19
N GLU A 66 1.85 12.51 -6.26
CA GLU A 66 1.41 12.72 -4.90
C GLU A 66 2.58 13.00 -3.94
N THR A 67 2.25 13.53 -2.77
CA THR A 67 3.22 13.73 -1.71
C THR A 67 3.53 12.39 -1.02
N PRO A 68 4.71 12.24 -0.39
CA PRO A 68 5.10 11.00 0.29
C PRO A 68 4.07 10.57 1.35
N LYS A 69 3.52 11.54 2.09
CA LYS A 69 2.46 11.30 3.09
C LYS A 69 1.18 10.72 2.48
N LYS A 70 0.77 11.17 1.29
CA LYS A 70 -0.42 10.63 0.62
C LYS A 70 -0.17 9.22 0.10
N LEU A 71 1.04 8.96 -0.44
CA LEU A 71 1.44 7.64 -0.89
C LEU A 71 1.49 6.63 0.26
N LEU A 72 2.08 7.00 1.41
CA LEU A 72 2.06 6.17 2.62
C LEU A 72 0.65 5.86 3.09
N ARG A 73 -0.24 6.87 3.11
CA ARG A 73 -1.64 6.68 3.50
C ARG A 73 -2.37 5.71 2.56
N ARG A 74 -2.16 5.85 1.26
CA ARG A 74 -2.72 4.94 0.25
C ARG A 74 -2.14 3.53 0.38
N ALA A 75 -0.83 3.38 0.57
CA ALA A 75 -0.20 2.07 0.71
C ALA A 75 -0.71 1.33 1.95
N ARG A 76 -0.81 2.03 3.09
CA ARG A 76 -1.44 1.52 4.31
C ARG A 76 -2.87 1.05 4.05
N PHE A 77 -3.67 1.85 3.35
CA PHE A 77 -5.03 1.46 3.01
C PHE A 77 -5.09 0.27 2.04
N GLY A 78 -4.16 0.17 1.08
CA GLY A 78 -4.04 -0.97 0.17
C GLY A 78 -3.79 -2.28 0.92
N ARG A 79 -2.84 -2.28 1.86
CA ARG A 79 -2.56 -3.46 2.71
C ARG A 79 -3.79 -3.91 3.50
N MET A 80 -4.54 -2.95 4.03
CA MET A 80 -5.80 -3.23 4.72
C MET A 80 -6.83 -3.88 3.79
N LEU A 81 -6.98 -3.37 2.58
CA LEU A 81 -7.90 -3.94 1.60
C LEU A 81 -7.50 -5.37 1.20
N GLU A 82 -6.21 -5.62 1.02
CA GLU A 82 -5.70 -6.98 0.76
C GLU A 82 -5.95 -7.93 1.94
N ALA A 83 -5.81 -7.46 3.18
CA ALA A 83 -6.14 -8.24 4.37
C ALA A 83 -7.64 -8.57 4.43
N LEU A 84 -8.51 -7.59 4.14
CA LEU A 84 -9.97 -7.79 4.11
C LEU A 84 -10.39 -8.74 2.98
N ALA A 85 -9.78 -8.64 1.80
CA ALA A 85 -10.05 -9.54 0.68
C ALA A 85 -9.65 -11.00 0.99
N ARG A 86 -8.61 -11.21 1.80
CA ARG A 86 -8.20 -12.56 2.25
C ARG A 86 -9.07 -13.11 3.39
N HIS A 87 -9.74 -12.25 4.15
CA HIS A 87 -10.54 -12.63 5.31
C HIS A 87 -11.90 -11.91 5.34
N PRO A 88 -12.80 -12.16 4.35
CA PRO A 88 -14.05 -11.40 4.21
C PRO A 88 -15.03 -11.58 5.39
N TYR A 89 -14.94 -12.69 6.11
CA TYR A 89 -15.81 -13.01 7.25
C TYR A 89 -15.26 -12.55 8.61
N ALA A 90 -14.03 -12.05 8.64
CA ALA A 90 -13.39 -11.69 9.89
C ALA A 90 -13.74 -10.23 10.26
N GLU A 91 -13.86 -9.94 11.56
CA GLU A 91 -14.18 -8.60 12.01
C GLU A 91 -13.04 -7.66 11.57
N TRP A 92 -13.33 -6.71 10.66
CA TRP A 92 -12.32 -5.79 10.12
C TRP A 92 -11.55 -5.04 11.21
N ARG A 93 -12.13 -4.88 12.40
CA ARG A 93 -11.50 -4.29 13.58
C ARG A 93 -10.27 -5.06 14.05
N SER A 94 -10.23 -6.37 13.81
CA SER A 94 -9.09 -7.24 14.15
C SER A 94 -7.89 -7.05 13.24
N PHE A 95 -8.04 -6.37 12.09
CA PHE A 95 -6.97 -6.19 11.10
C PHE A 95 -6.40 -4.77 11.06
N ILE A 96 -6.88 -3.85 11.90
CA ILE A 96 -6.48 -2.43 11.81
C ILE A 96 -4.94 -2.35 11.87
N ASP A 97 -4.35 -1.85 10.78
CA ASP A 97 -2.90 -1.67 10.66
C ASP A 97 -2.41 -0.84 11.88
N PRO A 98 -1.36 -1.29 12.59
CA PRO A 98 -0.88 -0.65 13.81
C PRO A 98 -0.46 0.81 13.60
N ASN A 99 -0.24 1.22 12.35
CA ASN A 99 0.04 2.61 12.02
C ASN A 99 -1.19 3.52 12.04
N TYR A 100 -2.42 3.00 12.21
CA TYR A 100 -3.60 3.82 12.49
C TYR A 100 -3.66 4.21 13.97
N PHE A 101 -3.88 5.50 14.22
CA PHE A 101 -4.02 6.03 15.58
C PHE A 101 -5.27 5.48 16.29
N ASP A 102 -6.38 5.34 15.53
CA ASP A 102 -7.64 4.82 16.04
C ASP A 102 -8.54 4.28 14.90
N GLN A 103 -9.68 3.68 15.28
CA GLN A 103 -10.71 3.20 14.35
C GLN A 103 -11.31 4.33 13.50
N SER A 104 -11.38 5.55 14.01
CA SER A 104 -11.97 6.71 13.33
C SER A 104 -11.13 7.16 12.14
N HIS A 105 -9.79 7.11 12.27
CA HIS A 105 -8.84 7.37 11.20
C HIS A 105 -9.01 6.34 10.09
N PHE A 106 -9.16 5.06 10.43
CA PHE A 106 -9.44 4.02 9.45
C PHE A 106 -10.77 4.24 8.71
N ILE A 107 -11.86 4.49 9.44
CA ILE A 107 -13.18 4.74 8.82
C ILE A 107 -13.13 5.96 7.89
N ARG A 108 -12.38 7.00 8.27
CA ARG A 108 -12.18 8.20 7.45
C ARG A 108 -11.42 7.87 6.16
N ASP A 109 -10.38 7.04 6.22
CA ASP A 109 -9.62 6.60 5.05
C ASP A 109 -10.47 5.71 4.14
N PHE A 110 -11.26 4.81 4.73
CA PHE A 110 -12.19 3.95 3.99
C PHE A 110 -13.20 4.76 3.19
N ARG A 111 -13.82 5.76 3.83
CA ARG A 111 -14.74 6.68 3.15
C ARG A 111 -14.03 7.54 2.11
N HIS A 112 -12.79 7.94 2.36
CA HIS A 112 -12.02 8.74 1.41
C HIS A 112 -11.68 7.97 0.13
N PHE A 113 -11.30 6.70 0.24
CA PHE A 113 -10.83 5.91 -0.89
C PHE A 113 -11.94 5.12 -1.59
N LEU A 114 -12.89 4.55 -0.84
CA LEU A 114 -13.98 3.72 -1.39
C LEU A 114 -15.36 4.40 -1.36
N GLY A 115 -15.49 5.58 -0.76
CA GLY A 115 -16.75 6.34 -0.71
C GLY A 115 -17.79 5.80 0.28
N VAL A 116 -17.55 4.64 0.89
CA VAL A 116 -18.47 3.96 1.82
C VAL A 116 -17.77 3.63 3.14
N PRO A 117 -18.48 3.36 4.24
CA PRO A 117 -17.87 2.82 5.46
C PRO A 117 -17.57 1.31 5.34
N PRO A 118 -16.66 0.76 6.17
CA PRO A 118 -16.28 -0.65 6.15
C PRO A 118 -17.48 -1.60 6.30
N SER A 119 -18.43 -1.29 7.18
CA SER A 119 -19.63 -2.10 7.41
C SER A 119 -20.51 -2.25 6.17
N ARG A 120 -20.58 -1.21 5.32
CA ARG A 120 -21.33 -1.26 4.07
C ARG A 120 -20.59 -2.05 3.00
N TYR A 121 -19.26 -1.93 2.97
CA TYR A 121 -18.41 -2.68 2.05
C TYR A 121 -18.48 -4.19 2.30
N LEU A 122 -18.41 -4.62 3.55
CA LEU A 122 -18.48 -6.04 3.91
C LEU A 122 -19.86 -6.67 3.69
N ALA A 123 -20.91 -5.86 3.49
CA ALA A 123 -22.23 -6.32 3.11
C ALA A 123 -22.40 -6.46 1.60
N LEU A 124 -21.42 -6.06 0.79
CA LEU A 124 -21.45 -6.22 -0.67
C LEU A 124 -21.09 -7.67 -1.05
N PRO A 125 -21.57 -8.17 -2.20
CA PRO A 125 -21.13 -9.45 -2.75
C PRO A 125 -19.60 -9.49 -2.95
N ASP A 126 -19.01 -10.69 -2.81
CA ASP A 126 -17.57 -10.89 -2.92
C ASP A 126 -17.00 -10.40 -4.26
N GLU A 127 -17.75 -10.53 -5.37
CA GLU A 127 -17.30 -9.99 -6.67
C GLU A 127 -17.16 -8.46 -6.67
N VAL A 128 -18.04 -7.76 -5.94
CA VAL A 128 -18.01 -6.29 -5.84
C VAL A 128 -16.86 -5.85 -4.95
N GLN A 129 -16.63 -6.58 -3.85
CA GLN A 129 -15.48 -6.36 -2.97
C GLN A 129 -14.17 -6.51 -3.76
N ALA A 130 -14.01 -7.61 -4.51
CA ALA A 130 -12.85 -7.86 -5.36
C ALA A 130 -12.67 -6.76 -6.43
N ALA A 131 -13.75 -6.30 -7.07
CA ALA A 131 -13.70 -5.21 -8.04
C ALA A 131 -13.24 -3.88 -7.41
N CYS A 132 -13.66 -3.57 -6.19
CA CYS A 132 -13.19 -2.39 -5.45
C CYS A 132 -11.68 -2.45 -5.17
N VAL A 133 -11.16 -3.62 -4.78
CA VAL A 133 -9.71 -3.83 -4.56
C VAL A 133 -8.93 -3.65 -5.87
N ALA A 134 -9.39 -4.29 -6.95
CA ALA A 134 -8.77 -4.16 -8.26
C ALA A 134 -8.77 -2.71 -8.78
N ARG A 135 -9.86 -1.97 -8.55
CA ARG A 135 -9.95 -0.55 -8.95
C ARG A 135 -9.03 0.34 -8.10
N PHE A 136 -8.90 0.06 -6.80
CA PHE A 136 -7.97 0.77 -5.93
C PHE A 136 -6.51 0.59 -6.39
N ALA A 137 -6.15 -0.64 -6.75
CA ALA A 137 -4.84 -1.01 -7.27
C ALA A 137 -4.43 -0.22 -8.53
N ILE A 138 -5.33 -0.13 -9.51
CA ILE A 138 -5.09 0.57 -10.77
C ILE A 138 -4.83 2.07 -10.53
N GLY A 139 -5.50 2.67 -9.55
CA GLY A 139 -5.31 4.08 -9.17
C GLY A 139 -4.00 4.40 -8.45
N PHE A 140 -3.17 3.40 -8.14
CA PHE A 140 -1.91 3.55 -7.39
C PHE A 140 -0.65 3.43 -8.26
N GLY A 141 -0.79 3.17 -9.56
CA GLY A 141 0.36 3.03 -10.46
C GLY A 141 1.20 4.32 -10.62
N PRO A 142 2.50 4.20 -10.93
CA PRO A 142 3.31 5.36 -11.32
C PRO A 142 2.68 6.05 -12.53
N ARG A 143 2.74 7.39 -12.57
CA ARG A 143 2.33 8.14 -13.75
C ARG A 143 3.30 7.81 -14.87
N VAL A 144 2.81 7.07 -15.85
CA VAL A 144 3.44 7.01 -17.16
C VAL A 144 3.29 8.39 -17.77
N SER A 145 4.34 9.22 -17.63
CA SER A 145 4.46 10.40 -18.47
C SER A 145 4.63 9.89 -19.90
N GLY A 146 3.61 10.08 -20.73
CA GLY A 146 3.74 10.00 -22.18
C GLY A 146 4.59 11.14 -22.72
#